data_AF-A0A533T7H3-F1
#
_entry.id   AF-A0A533T7H3-F1
#
_cell.length_a   1.000
_cell.length_b   1.000
_cell.length_c   1.000
_cell.angle_alpha   90.00
_cell.angle_beta   90.00
_cell.angle_gamma   90.00
#
_symmetry.space_group_name_H-M   'P 1'
#
loop_
_entity.id
_entity.type
_entity.pdbx_description
1 polymer ?
#
loop_
_entity_poly.entity_id
_entity_poly.type
_entity_poly.pdbx_seq_one_letter_code
_entity_poly.pdbx_strand_id
1 'polypeptide(L)'
;MPVQVIYITAVLLFVAIFPLPLEYYPMLKVVAAGTFAWGAYSNFLKKTFFLPLLYTLFAVVFNPIVEINLAKELWIPINIVAAILLIATKNHIAE
;
A
#
# COMPACT_ATOMS: atom_id res chain seq x y z
N MET A 1 4.85 8.15 10.45
CA MET A 1 5.14 8.62 9.07
C MET A 1 4.39 9.90 8.78
N PRO A 2 4.93 10.81 7.95
CA PRO A 2 4.24 12.04 7.59
C PRO A 2 2.92 11.75 6.87
N VAL A 3 1.87 12.47 7.26
CA VAL A 3 0.51 12.31 6.71
C VAL A 3 0.48 12.53 5.19
N GLN A 4 1.38 13.36 4.66
CA GLN A 4 1.56 13.62 3.23
C GLN A 4 1.88 12.34 2.46
N VAL A 5 2.74 11.47 3.01
CA VAL A 5 3.14 10.22 2.34
C VAL A 5 1.95 9.26 2.23
N ILE A 6 1.08 9.22 3.25
CA ILE A 6 -0.14 8.42 3.25
C ILE A 6 -1.07 8.87 2.12
N TYR A 7 -1.34 10.17 2.02
CA TYR A 7 -2.23 10.72 0.99
C TYR A 7 -1.65 10.57 -0.42
N ILE A 8 -0.35 10.84 -0.61
CA ILE A 8 0.31 10.66 -1.90
C ILE A 8 0.20 9.20 -2.34
N THR A 9 0.51 8.25 -1.45
CA THR A 9 0.43 6.82 -1.77
C THR A 9 -0.99 6.38 -2.09
N ALA A 10 -1.98 6.85 -1.33
CA ALA A 10 -3.39 6.57 -1.60
C ALA A 10 -3.85 7.12 -2.96
N VAL A 11 -3.44 8.34 -3.32
CA VAL A 11 -3.72 8.93 -4.64
C VAL A 11 -3.07 8.11 -5.75
N LEU A 12 -1.80 7.72 -5.60
CA LEU A 12 -1.11 6.88 -6.59
C LEU A 12 -1.82 5.53 -6.78
N LEU A 13 -2.32 4.91 -5.71
CA LEU A 13 -3.10 3.67 -5.78
C LEU A 13 -4.44 3.88 -6.50
N PHE A 14 -5.14 4.99 -6.28
CA PHE A 14 -6.37 5.31 -7.02
C PHE A 14 -6.10 5.61 -8.50
N VAL A 15 -5.02 6.32 -8.79
CA VAL A 15 -4.59 6.61 -10.17
C VAL A 15 -4.28 5.31 -10.93
N ALA A 16 -3.77 4.29 -10.23
CA ALA A 16 -3.50 2.96 -10.79
C ALA A 16 -4.75 2.17 -11.25
N ILE A 17 -5.96 2.67 -10.99
CA ILE A 17 -7.22 2.09 -11.50
C ILE A 17 -7.39 2.35 -13.00
N PHE A 18 -6.84 3.47 -13.48
CA PHE A 18 -6.86 3.79 -14.90
C PHE A 18 -5.84 2.94 -15.67
N PRO A 19 -6.06 2.68 -16.97
CA PRO A 19 -5.12 1.96 -17.82
C PRO A 19 -3.89 2.83 -18.08
N LEU A 20 -2.92 2.76 -17.17
CA LEU A 20 -1.68 3.52 -17.22
C LEU A 20 -0.57 2.76 -17.97
N PRO A 21 0.48 3.47 -18.41
CA PRO A 21 1.67 2.85 -18.99
C PRO A 21 2.31 1.84 -18.02
N LEU A 22 2.94 0.80 -18.58
CA LEU A 22 3.57 -0.29 -17.81
C LEU A 22 4.65 0.24 -16.85
N GLU A 23 5.30 1.33 -17.21
CA GLU A 23 6.36 2.01 -16.47
C GLU A 23 5.88 2.62 -15.15
N TYR A 24 4.57 2.86 -15.00
CA TYR A 24 3.97 3.39 -13.77
C TYR A 24 4.02 2.37 -12.61
N TYR A 25 3.81 1.10 -12.91
CA TYR A 25 3.59 0.07 -11.89
C TYR A 25 4.84 -0.27 -11.06
N PRO A 26 6.07 -0.31 -11.61
CA PRO A 26 7.28 -0.47 -10.80
C PRO A 26 7.46 0.67 -9.78
N MET A 27 7.22 1.92 -10.19
CA MET A 27 7.30 3.07 -9.28
C MET A 27 6.24 2.96 -8.17
N LEU A 28 5.00 2.64 -8.55
CA LEU A 28 3.90 2.44 -7.61
C LEU A 28 4.24 1.35 -6.58
N LYS A 29 4.76 0.20 -7.04
CA LYS A 29 5.16 -0.93 -6.18
C LYS A 29 6.18 -0.51 -5.14
N VAL A 30 7.23 0.24 -5.53
CA VAL A 30 8.24 0.74 -4.57
C VAL A 30 7.61 1.65 -3.50
N VAL A 31 6.81 2.63 -3.91
CA VAL A 31 6.20 3.60 -2.99
C VAL A 31 5.18 2.91 -2.07
N ALA A 32 4.32 2.06 -2.62
CA ALA A 32 3.31 1.32 -1.87
C ALA A 32 3.98 0.32 -0.91
N ALA A 33 4.94 -0.49 -1.36
CA ALA A 33 5.64 -1.44 -0.51
C ALA A 33 6.35 -0.74 0.65
N GLY A 34 7.06 0.36 0.40
CA GLY A 34 7.72 1.13 1.45
C GLY A 34 6.73 1.71 2.47
N THR A 35 5.61 2.26 1.99
CA THR A 35 4.53 2.80 2.83
C THR A 35 3.88 1.71 3.69
N PHE A 36 3.56 0.56 3.10
CA PHE A 36 2.98 -0.56 3.83
C PHE A 36 3.95 -1.21 4.82
N ALA A 37 5.24 -1.31 4.46
CA ALA A 37 6.27 -1.81 5.37
C ALA A 37 6.45 -0.89 6.59
N TRP A 38 6.47 0.43 6.38
CA TRP A 38 6.51 1.39 7.50
C TRP A 38 5.26 1.28 8.37
N GLY A 39 4.07 1.23 7.75
CA GLY A 39 2.82 1.07 8.47
C GLY A 39 2.75 -0.23 9.28
N ALA A 40 3.32 -1.33 8.76
CA ALA A 40 3.46 -2.58 9.51
C ALA A 40 4.33 -2.39 10.76
N TYR A 41 5.50 -1.76 10.61
CA TYR A 41 6.42 -1.49 11.71
C TYR A 41 5.80 -0.60 12.79
N SER A 42 5.19 0.53 12.42
CA SER A 42 4.53 1.44 13.36
C SER A 42 3.39 0.75 14.12
N ASN A 43 2.58 -0.06 13.45
CA ASN A 43 1.48 -0.79 14.10
C ASN A 43 1.98 -1.92 15.02
N PHE A 44 3.10 -2.55 14.66
CA PHE A 44 3.75 -3.58 15.47
C PHE A 44 4.21 -3.01 16.81
N LEU A 45 4.84 -1.83 16.79
CA LEU A 45 5.24 -1.11 18.01
C LEU A 45 4.04 -0.71 18.89
N LYS A 46 2.90 -0.38 18.27
CA LYS A 46 1.65 -0.04 18.97
C LYS A 46 0.91 -1.27 19.54
N LYS A 47 1.48 -2.48 19.44
CA LYS A 47 0.90 -3.76 19.90
C LYS A 47 -0.52 -4.04 19.38
N THR A 48 -0.84 -3.50 18.22
CA THR A 48 -2.09 -3.85 17.52
C THR A 48 -1.92 -5.25 16.93
N PHE A 49 -2.86 -6.17 17.13
CA PHE A 49 -2.68 -7.56 16.68
C PHE A 49 -2.93 -7.73 15.17
N PHE A 50 -3.99 -7.11 14.64
CA PHE A 50 -4.45 -7.35 13.27
C PHE A 50 -3.85 -6.41 12.22
N LEU A 51 -3.63 -5.13 12.57
CA LEU A 51 -3.14 -4.12 11.61
C LEU A 51 -1.73 -4.43 11.07
N PRO A 52 -0.72 -4.84 11.88
CA PRO A 52 0.61 -5.12 11.36
C PRO A 52 0.60 -6.27 10.37
N LEU A 53 -0.21 -7.30 10.62
CA LEU A 53 -0.36 -8.44 9.72
C LEU A 53 -0.95 -8.01 8.38
N LEU A 54 -2.01 -7.20 8.41
CA LEU A 54 -2.66 -6.71 7.20
C LEU A 54 -1.72 -5.81 6.38
N TYR A 55 -1.00 -4.89 7.04
CA TYR A 55 -0.01 -4.05 6.39
C TYR A 55 1.16 -4.86 5.82
N THR A 56 1.63 -5.90 6.53
CA THR A 56 2.67 -6.80 6.04
C THR A 56 2.22 -7.54 4.77
N LEU A 57 0.98 -8.01 4.73
CA LEU A 57 0.42 -8.66 3.55
C LEU A 57 0.45 -7.71 2.35
N PHE A 58 0.00 -6.46 2.50
CA PHE A 58 0.06 -5.48 1.41
C PHE A 58 1.50 -5.11 1.02
N ALA A 59 2.43 -5.03 1.97
CA ALA A 59 3.84 -4.81 1.68
C ALA A 59 4.42 -5.92 0.80
N VAL A 60 4.02 -7.18 1.05
CA VAL A 60 4.40 -8.33 0.21
C VAL A 60 3.72 -8.27 -1.16
N VAL A 61 2.42 -7.95 -1.21
CA VAL A 61 1.67 -7.85 -2.48
C VAL A 61 2.25 -6.80 -3.41
N PHE A 62 2.65 -5.64 -2.87
CA PHE A 62 3.25 -4.56 -3.65
C PHE A 62 4.77 -4.66 -3.77
N ASN A 63 5.41 -5.72 -3.27
CA ASN A 63 6.86 -5.85 -3.27
C ASN A 63 7.41 -5.86 -4.71
N PRO A 64 8.33 -4.95 -5.10
CA PRO A 64 8.93 -4.95 -6.43
C PRO A 64 9.88 -6.14 -6.67
N ILE A 65 10.39 -6.78 -5.61
CA ILE A 65 11.36 -7.88 -5.71
C ILE A 65 10.67 -9.19 -6.11
N VAL A 66 9.46 -9.42 -5.58
CA VAL A 66 8.68 -10.64 -5.84
C VAL A 66 7.55 -10.29 -6.79
N GLU A 67 7.70 -10.64 -8.05
CA GLU A 67 6.66 -10.38 -9.04
C GLU A 67 5.50 -11.37 -8.91
N ILE A 68 4.36 -10.87 -8.42
CA ILE A 68 3.14 -11.66 -8.31
C ILE A 68 2.36 -11.55 -9.63
N ASN A 69 2.29 -12.66 -10.36
CA ASN A 69 1.50 -12.80 -11.58
C ASN A 69 0.01 -12.96 -11.25
N LEU A 70 -0.65 -11.83 -10.95
CA LEU A 70 -2.11 -11.73 -10.84
C LEU A 70 -2.72 -11.23 -12.15
N ALA A 71 -3.95 -11.65 -12.44
CA ALA A 71 -4.73 -11.08 -13.52
C ALA A 71 -4.86 -9.56 -13.34
N LYS A 72 -4.75 -8.79 -14.42
CA LYS A 72 -4.83 -7.31 -14.40
C LYS A 72 -6.11 -6.80 -13.71
N GLU A 73 -7.22 -7.53 -13.88
CA GLU A 73 -8.51 -7.21 -13.28
C GLU A 73 -8.51 -7.29 -11.74
N LEU A 74 -7.65 -8.13 -11.15
CA LEU A 74 -7.54 -8.26 -9.68
C LEU A 74 -6.74 -7.11 -9.06
N TRP A 75 -5.88 -6.43 -9.84
CA TRP A 75 -5.11 -5.31 -9.32
C TRP A 75 -5.98 -4.09 -9.00
N ILE A 76 -7.09 -3.89 -9.72
CA ILE A 76 -8.03 -2.79 -9.46
C ILE A 76 -8.60 -2.87 -8.03
N PRO A 77 -9.28 -3.97 -7.62
CA PRO A 77 -9.80 -4.08 -6.26
C PRO A 77 -8.68 -4.09 -5.20
N ILE A 78 -7.53 -4.68 -5.49
CA ILE A 78 -6.36 -4.65 -4.58
C ILE A 78 -5.93 -3.20 -4.31
N ASN A 79 -5.78 -2.39 -5.36
CA ASN A 79 -5.37 -0.98 -5.25
C ASN A 79 -6.40 -0.15 -4.49
N ILE A 80 -7.70 -0.37 -4.75
CA ILE A 80 -8.80 0.31 -4.05
C ILE A 80 -8.77 -0.03 -2.55
N VAL A 81 -8.71 -1.31 -2.20
CA VAL A 81 -8.71 -1.76 -0.80
C VAL A 81 -7.46 -1.24 -0.09
N ALA A 82 -6.30 -1.27 -0.74
CA ALA A 82 -5.05 -0.74 -0.21
C ALA A 82 -5.15 0.78 0.09
N ALA A 83 -5.70 1.56 -0.84
CA ALA A 83 -5.87 3.00 -0.68
C ALA A 83 -6.84 3.33 0.47
N ILE A 84 -7.97 2.62 0.53
CA ILE A 84 -8.96 2.77 1.60
C ILE A 84 -8.34 2.41 2.95
N LEU A 85 -7.60 1.32 3.03
CA LEU A 85 -6.93 0.89 4.26
C LEU A 85 -6.00 1.99 4.79
N LEU A 86 -5.16 2.58 3.93
CA LEU A 86 -4.24 3.66 4.29
C LEU A 86 -4.98 4.87 4.86
N ILE A 87 -6.06 5.31 4.20
CA ILE A 87 -6.84 6.47 4.63
C ILE A 87 -7.58 6.17 5.95
N ALA A 88 -8.23 5.01 6.04
CA ALA A 88 -9.02 4.61 7.21
C ALA A 88 -8.15 4.43 8.46
N THR A 89 -6.91 3.95 8.29
CA THR A 89 -6.00 3.68 9.41
C THR A 89 -4.94 4.76 9.60
N LYS A 90 -5.05 5.92 8.93
CA LYS A 90 -4.04 7.00 8.98
C LYS A 90 -3.67 7.39 10.41
N ASN A 91 -4.62 7.45 11.34
CA ASN A 91 -4.38 7.85 12.73
C ASN A 91 -3.51 6.84 13.51
N HIS A 92 -3.42 5.60 13.01
CA HIS A 92 -2.60 4.55 13.60
C HIS A 92 -1.16 4.53 13.06
N ILE A 93 -0.88 5.19 11.94
CA ILE A 93 0.44 5.18 11.27
C ILE A 93 1.06 6.58 11.10
N ALA A 94 0.24 7.62 11.18
CA ALA A 94 0.70 9.00 11.23
C ALA A 94 1.45 9.26 12.54
N GLU A 95 2.51 10.05 12.43
CA GLU A 95 3.30 10.60 13.55
C GLU A 95 3.18 12.13 13.52
#